data_AF-A0ABD1IJZ7-F1
#
_entry.id   AF-A0ABD1IJZ7-F1
#
_cell.length_a   1.000
_cell.length_b   1.000
_cell.length_c   1.000
_cell.angle_alpha   90.00
_cell.angle_beta   90.00
_cell.angle_gamma   90.00
#
_symmetry.space_group_name_H-M   'P 1'
#
loop_
_entity.id
_entity.type
_entity.pdbx_description
1 polymer ?
#
loop_
_entity_poly.entity_id
_entity_poly.type
_entity_poly.pdbx_seq_one_letter_code
_entity_poly.pdbx_strand_id
1 'polypeptide(L)'
;MISPRELTLGDVVLLHNSRLSLFPGKLKPKWNGPYMIKKIYDSGTIELLAPDGILFQANGYRVKKFYSSEKVVEEEEEIPLEEPPRE
;
A
#
# COMPACT_ATOMS: atom_id res chain seq x y z
N MET A 1 1.97 20.81 -12.54
CA MET A 1 0.99 20.79 -11.44
C MET A 1 0.59 19.36 -11.20
N ILE A 2 0.94 18.79 -10.05
CA ILE A 2 0.47 17.47 -9.64
C ILE A 2 -0.97 17.68 -9.17
N SER A 3 -1.95 17.01 -9.79
CA SER A 3 -3.35 17.13 -9.37
C SER A 3 -3.50 16.65 -7.92
N PRO A 4 -4.30 17.34 -7.09
CA PRO A 4 -4.66 16.80 -5.79
C PRO A 4 -5.36 15.47 -6.04
N ARG A 5 -4.74 14.37 -5.60
CA ARG A 5 -5.43 13.09 -5.52
C ARG A 5 -6.52 13.27 -4.47
N GLU A 6 -7.77 13.19 -4.89
CA GLU A 6 -8.92 13.27 -4.00
C GLU A 6 -8.89 12.05 -3.08
N LEU A 7 -8.34 12.24 -1.87
CA LEU A 7 -8.34 11.26 -0.80
C LEU A 7 -9.60 11.46 0.02
N THR A 8 -10.32 10.38 0.29
CA THR A 8 -11.51 10.40 1.13
C THR A 8 -11.33 9.51 2.36
N LEU A 9 -12.08 9.80 3.43
CA LEU A 9 -12.12 8.94 4.60
C LEU A 9 -12.56 7.52 4.20
N GLY A 10 -11.91 6.51 4.76
CA GLY A 10 -12.16 5.10 4.43
C GLY A 10 -11.42 4.58 3.20
N ASP A 11 -10.72 5.44 2.45
CA ASP A 11 -9.87 4.98 1.35
C ASP A 11 -8.73 4.12 1.87
N VAL A 12 -8.41 3.06 1.11
CA VAL A 12 -7.19 2.30 1.29
C VAL A 12 -6.07 2.96 0.49
N VAL A 13 -4.92 3.17 1.10
CA VAL A 13 -3.77 3.85 0.49
C VAL A 13 -2.47 3.11 0.75
N LEU A 14 -1.53 3.23 -0.19
CA LEU A 14 -0.13 2.83 -0.01
C LEU A 14 0.70 4.02 0.45
N LEU A 15 1.62 3.78 1.39
CA LEU A 15 2.56 4.79 1.88
C LEU A 15 3.93 4.66 1.21
N HIS A 16 4.49 5.77 0.72
CA HIS A 16 5.84 5.78 0.17
C HIS A 16 6.91 5.79 1.28
N ASN A 17 7.68 4.72 1.38
CA ASN A 17 8.86 4.61 2.21
C ASN A 17 10.04 5.35 1.55
N SER A 18 10.41 6.49 2.12
CA SER A 18 11.53 7.32 1.64
C SER A 18 12.90 6.83 2.09
N ARG A 19 12.99 5.85 3.01
CA ARG A 19 14.27 5.36 3.50
C ARG A 19 14.94 4.56 2.38
N LEU A 20 15.95 5.19 1.75
CA LEU A 20 16.78 4.55 0.75
C LEU A 20 17.63 3.50 1.46
N SER A 21 17.20 2.25 1.41
CA SER A 21 18.08 1.14 1.74
C SER A 21 18.87 0.76 0.49
N LEU A 22 20.16 1.04 0.50
CA LEU A 22 21.12 0.51 -0.46
C LEU A 22 21.26 -0.99 -0.19
N PHE A 23 20.34 -1.79 -0.73
CA PHE A 23 20.43 -3.25 -0.65
C PHE A 23 21.41 -3.75 -1.71
N PRO A 24 22.41 -4.61 -1.37
CA PRO A 24 23.33 -5.21 -2.34
C PRO A 24 22.68 -6.30 -3.23
N GLY A 25 21.35 -6.28 -3.37
CA GLY A 25 20.54 -7.27 -4.08
C GLY A 25 19.39 -6.62 -4.87
N LYS A 26 18.30 -7.36 -5.12
CA LYS A 26 17.15 -6.88 -5.90
C LYS A 26 16.47 -5.66 -5.24
N LEU A 27 16.07 -4.70 -6.06
CA LEU A 27 15.30 -3.52 -5.61
C LEU A 27 13.94 -3.96 -5.04
N LYS A 28 13.64 -3.52 -3.82
CA LYS A 28 12.31 -3.70 -3.21
C LYS A 28 11.39 -2.52 -3.57
N PRO A 29 10.06 -2.73 -3.71
CA PRO A 29 9.13 -1.63 -3.92
C PRO A 29 9.18 -0.64 -2.76
N LYS A 30 9.11 0.67 -3.09
CA LYS A 30 9.11 1.75 -2.09
C LYS A 30 7.75 2.01 -1.47
N TRP A 31 6.68 1.39 -1.96
CA TRP A 31 5.35 1.53 -1.41
C TRP A 31 5.11 0.42 -0.40
N ASN A 32 4.62 0.79 0.78
CA ASN A 32 4.34 -0.12 1.87
C ASN A 32 2.86 -0.05 2.23
N GLY A 33 2.31 -1.24 2.54
CA GLY A 33 1.04 -1.46 3.23
C GLY A 33 -0.22 -0.93 2.53
N PRO A 34 -1.33 -1.67 2.49
CA PRO A 34 -2.64 -1.06 2.43
C PRO A 34 -2.98 -0.50 3.82
N TYR A 35 -3.20 0.80 3.90
CA TYR A 35 -3.62 1.51 5.12
C TYR A 35 -4.96 2.19 4.89
N MET A 36 -5.84 2.18 5.89
CA MET A 36 -7.12 2.88 5.79
C MET A 36 -7.00 4.31 6.31
N ILE A 37 -7.49 5.29 5.56
CA ILE A 37 -7.56 6.68 6.03
C ILE A 37 -8.66 6.80 7.09
N LYS A 38 -8.25 7.14 8.31
CA LYS A 38 -9.18 7.39 9.43
C LYS A 38 -9.55 8.86 9.57
N LYS A 39 -8.61 9.76 9.28
CA LYS A 39 -8.80 11.21 9.35
C LYS A 39 -7.92 11.94 8.34
N ILE A 40 -8.43 13.04 7.78
CA ILE A 40 -7.67 13.96 6.94
C ILE A 40 -7.68 15.31 7.64
N TYR A 41 -6.52 15.94 7.77
CA TYR A 41 -6.36 17.25 8.36
C TYR A 41 -6.16 18.29 7.26
N ASP A 42 -6.62 19.53 7.50
CA ASP A 42 -6.44 20.65 6.56
C ASP A 42 -4.96 20.96 6.27
N SER A 43 -4.06 20.54 7.16
CA SER A 43 -2.61 20.66 6.99
C SER A 43 -2.01 19.69 5.94
N GLY A 44 -2.81 18.80 5.35
CA GLY A 44 -2.34 17.75 4.44
C GLY A 44 -1.73 16.54 5.14
N THR A 45 -1.80 16.50 6.47
CA THR A 45 -1.51 15.30 7.26
C THR A 45 -2.73 14.38 7.22
N ILE A 46 -2.50 13.07 7.23
CA ILE A 46 -3.56 12.06 7.31
C ILE A 46 -3.27 11.10 8.45
N GLU A 47 -4.31 10.64 9.11
CA GLU A 47 -4.26 9.58 10.10
C GLU A 47 -4.61 8.26 9.41
N LEU A 48 -3.71 7.29 9.49
CA LEU A 48 -3.78 5.99 8.87
C LEU A 48 -3.98 4.92 9.92
N LEU A 49 -4.83 3.94 9.60
CA LEU A 49 -5.02 2.71 10.36
C LEU A 49 -4.29 1.57 9.65
N ALA A 50 -3.37 0.94 10.36
CA ALA A 50 -2.71 -0.28 9.93
C ALA A 50 -3.58 -1.53 10.16
N PRO A 51 -3.32 -2.63 9.43
CA PRO A 51 -4.05 -3.89 9.60
C PRO A 51 -3.96 -4.48 11.02
N ASP A 52 -2.90 -4.16 11.75
CA ASP A 52 -2.68 -4.53 13.16
C ASP A 52 -3.49 -3.67 14.15
N GLY A 53 -4.29 -2.73 13.65
CA GLY A 53 -5.10 -1.82 14.46
C GLY A 53 -4.35 -0.57 14.96
N ILE A 54 -3.08 -0.39 14.58
CA ILE A 54 -2.30 0.77 15.02
C ILE A 54 -2.66 2.00 14.19
N LEU A 55 -2.94 3.10 14.88
CA LEU A 55 -3.12 4.42 14.27
C LEU A 55 -1.80 5.17 14.23
N PHE A 56 -1.48 5.77 13.10
CA PHE A 56 -0.30 6.62 12.95
C PHE A 56 -0.54 7.74 11.94
N GLN A 57 0.18 8.84 12.09
CA GLN A 57 0.08 9.99 11.19
C GLN A 57 1.11 9.92 10.07
N ALA A 58 0.70 10.25 8.86
CA ALA A 58 1.54 10.31 7.68
C ALA A 58 1.28 11.58 6.88
N ASN A 59 2.25 11.95 6.06
CA ASN A 59 2.08 13.05 5.12
C ASN A 59 1.24 12.59 3.92
N GLY A 60 0.10 13.24 3.67
CA GLY A 60 -0.82 12.92 2.58
C GLY A 60 -0.19 13.05 1.18
N TYR A 61 0.86 13.87 1.01
CA TYR A 61 1.60 13.95 -0.25
C TYR A 61 2.39 12.68 -0.57
N ARG A 62 2.62 11.81 0.42
CA ARG A 62 3.40 10.57 0.29
C ARG A 62 2.53 9.33 0.19
N VAL A 63 1.23 9.48 -0.04
CA VAL A 63 0.34 8.33 -0.24
C VAL A 63 -0.20 8.23 -1.65
N LYS A 64 -0.61 7.02 -2.02
CA LYS A 64 -1.27 6.71 -3.28
C LYS A 64 -2.48 5.85 -2.99
N LYS A 65 -3.66 6.24 -3.50
CA LYS A 65 -4.88 5.43 -3.39
C LYS A 65 -4.66 4.05 -3.98
N PHE A 66 -4.99 3.04 -3.19
CA PHE A 66 -4.91 1.64 -3.55
C PHE A 66 -6.30 1.19 -4.00
N TYR A 67 -6.44 1.02 -5.31
CA TYR A 67 -7.65 0.48 -5.89
C TYR A 67 -7.45 -1.03 -5.99
N SER A 68 -7.84 -1.77 -4.94
CA SER A 68 -7.91 -3.23 -5.03
C SER A 68 -8.99 -3.57 -6.05
N SER A 69 -8.63 -4.14 -7.20
CA SER A 69 -9.60 -4.58 -8.21
C SER A 69 -10.42 -5.77 -7.72
N GLU A 70 -9.97 -6.46 -6.69
CA GLU A 70 -10.65 -7.61 -6.13
C GLU A 70 -10.61 -7.53 -4.61
N LYS A 71 -11.72 -7.96 -3.99
CA LYS A 71 -11.72 -8.38 -2.58
C LYS A 71 -10.66 -9.47 -2.50
N VAL A 72 -9.54 -9.18 -1.84
CA VAL A 72 -8.67 -10.23 -1.32
C VAL A 72 -9.49 -10.94 -0.25
N VAL A 73 -10.29 -11.90 -0.68
CA VAL A 73 -10.52 -13.09 0.12
C VAL A 73 -9.13 -13.68 0.26
N GLU A 74 -8.68 -13.87 1.49
CA GLU A 74 -7.52 -14.73 1.76
C GLU A 74 -7.91 -16.16 1.35
N GLU A 75 -7.90 -16.44 0.05
CA GLU A 75 -7.77 -17.80 -0.45
C GLU A 75 -6.35 -17.86 -1.02
N GLU A 76 -5.48 -18.57 -0.29
CA GLU A 76 -4.25 -19.10 -0.83
C GLU A 76 -4.62 -20.03 -2.00
N GLU A 77 -4.81 -19.49 -3.20
CA GLU A 77 -4.85 -20.32 -4.41
C GLU A 77 -3.42 -20.81 -4.69
N GLU A 78 -3.09 -21.99 -4.14
CA GLU A 78 -1.96 -22.78 -4.60
C GLU A 78 -2.19 -23.15 -6.07
N ILE A 79 -1.52 -22.42 -6.98
CA ILE A 79 -1.46 -22.79 -8.39
C ILE A 79 -0.66 -24.10 -8.54
N PRO A 80 -1.23 -25.19 -9.07
CA PRO A 80 -0.49 -26.44 -9.25
C PRO A 80 0.62 -26.24 -10.28
N LEU A 81 1.86 -26.55 -9.90
CA LEU A 81 3.00 -26.53 -10.81
C LEU A 81 2.98 -27.81 -11.66
N GLU A 82 2.64 -27.69 -12.95
CA GLU A 82 2.82 -28.81 -13.89
C GLU A 82 4.31 -29.04 -14.16
N GLU A 83 4.77 -30.28 -13.93
CA GLU A 83 6.12 -30.67 -14.28
C GLU A 83 6.30 -30.65 -15.80
N PRO A 84 7.45 -30.13 -16.30
CA PRO A 84 7.71 -30.12 -17.73
C PRO A 84 7.76 -31.56 -18.28
N PRO A 85 7.34 -31.77 -19.53
CA PRO A 85 7.37 -33.08 -20.15
C PRO A 85 8.82 -33.58 -20.19
N ARG A 86 9.02 -34.80 -19.70
CA ARG A 86 10.32 -35.49 -19.77
C ARG A 86 10.56 -35.93 -21.20
N GLU A 87 11.59 -35.39 -21.82
CA GLU A 87 12.18 -35.90 -23.06
C GLU A 87 13.24 -36.96 -22.75
#